data_AF-A0A960V7K2-F1
#
_entry.id   AF-A0A960V7K2-F1
#
_cell.length_a   1.000
_cell.length_b   1.000
_cell.length_c   1.000
_cell.angle_alpha   90.00
_cell.angle_beta   90.00
_cell.angle_gamma   90.00
#
_symmetry.space_group_name_H-M   'P 1'
#
loop_
_entity.id
_entity.type
_entity.pdbx_description
1 polymer ?
#
loop_
_entity_poly.entity_id
_entity_poly.type
_entity_poly.pdbx_seq_one_letter_code
_entity_poly.pdbx_strand_id
1 'polypeptide(L)'
;MKIYIVKNGDKGLYDIARKIFGDGKKWKDLAKWNNLTSRSVIRVGQRLKYEETKHSPSPRPVVTKPVLNNHPNNPASTKNLDNNEIIKESYTGRYRIDWFKDNFKYPQRFTSSEWKLLDAISFIEGAFDAINTWDNAIFSFGILQWTVGSGKWPGELPVLIKFIKENNSRLAKKIQSLGIGVKLHPRDPNSGYFILNRAVLDTSEKKKVLQTRKWVNQFKDFGKNLDFCYMECLFALERLKRFYFKRHVFLKNLMLSEVLTSEYSVAILYEAHVHRPSNVTKILKQALMNLNLLKYNLRGIDARTEARIIQEFIRIKHSHYKTDFEKKIAATRVRKISSRKMSRKKDSFVSILR
;
A
#
# COMPACT_ATOMS: atom_id res chain seq x y z
N MET A 1 5.73 -39.24 16.61
CA MET A 1 6.30 -37.95 17.08
C MET A 1 7.74 -37.81 16.57
N LYS A 2 8.11 -36.70 15.92
CA LYS A 2 9.48 -36.41 15.45
C LYS A 2 10.17 -35.41 16.37
N ILE A 3 11.50 -35.29 16.25
CA ILE A 3 12.32 -34.38 17.06
C ILE A 3 13.07 -33.42 16.14
N TYR A 4 12.98 -32.12 16.43
CA TYR A 4 13.81 -31.08 15.85
C TYR A 4 14.86 -30.62 16.87
N ILE A 5 16.13 -30.61 16.48
CA ILE A 5 17.22 -30.09 17.30
C ILE A 5 17.46 -28.63 16.90
N VAL A 6 17.30 -27.71 17.84
CA VAL A 6 17.46 -26.26 17.60
C VAL A 6 18.88 -25.98 17.13
N LYS A 7 19.01 -25.25 16.02
CA LYS A 7 20.28 -24.94 15.38
C LYS A 7 20.70 -23.49 15.64
N ASN A 8 22.00 -23.23 15.53
CA ASN A 8 22.50 -21.86 15.52
C ASN A 8 21.84 -21.08 14.35
N GLY A 9 21.26 -19.93 14.65
CA GLY A 9 20.49 -19.11 13.70
C GLY A 9 18.96 -19.28 13.72
N ASP A 10 18.42 -20.22 14.52
CA ASP A 10 16.98 -20.28 14.77
C ASP A 10 16.51 -19.09 15.61
N LYS A 11 15.52 -18.34 15.11
CA LYS A 11 15.06 -17.08 15.74
C LYS A 11 13.88 -17.27 16.72
N GLY A 12 13.66 -18.50 17.20
CA GLY A 12 12.57 -18.87 18.11
C GLY A 12 11.50 -19.76 17.47
N LEU A 13 10.46 -20.12 18.25
CA LEU A 13 9.44 -21.11 17.87
C LEU A 13 8.76 -20.82 16.53
N TYR A 14 8.52 -19.55 16.20
CA TYR A 14 7.90 -19.17 14.92
C TYR A 14 8.77 -19.54 13.72
N ASP A 15 10.08 -19.27 13.81
CA ASP A 15 11.01 -19.59 12.74
C ASP A 15 11.16 -21.10 12.56
N ILE A 16 11.24 -21.82 13.69
CA ILE A 16 11.32 -23.28 13.71
C ILE A 16 10.03 -23.90 13.16
N ALA A 17 8.85 -23.42 13.58
CA ALA A 17 7.57 -23.89 13.06
C ALA A 17 7.44 -23.67 11.55
N ARG A 18 7.92 -22.54 11.04
CA ARG A 18 7.99 -22.31 9.59
C ARG A 18 8.93 -23.27 8.88
N LYS A 19 10.07 -23.64 9.50
CA LYS A 19 11.02 -24.61 8.91
C LYS A 19 10.46 -26.03 8.91
N ILE A 20 9.78 -26.43 9.99
CA ILE A 20 9.24 -27.78 10.16
C ILE A 20 7.92 -27.96 9.39
N PHE A 21 6.99 -27.02 9.51
CA PHE A 21 5.62 -27.17 8.99
C PHE A 21 5.32 -26.33 7.75
N GLY A 22 6.26 -25.49 7.30
CA GLY A 22 6.00 -24.48 6.28
C GLY A 22 5.15 -23.28 6.77
N ASP A 23 4.60 -23.36 7.98
CA ASP A 23 3.73 -22.34 8.58
C ASP A 23 4.24 -21.94 9.97
N GLY A 24 4.69 -20.69 10.09
CA GLY A 24 5.16 -20.14 11.36
C GLY A 24 4.07 -20.03 12.41
N LYS A 25 2.77 -19.97 12.04
CA LYS A 25 1.65 -19.88 12.98
C LYS A 25 1.47 -21.14 13.84
N LYS A 26 1.98 -22.29 13.38
CA LYS A 26 2.02 -23.54 14.14
C LYS A 26 3.02 -23.54 15.30
N TRP A 27 3.67 -22.40 15.57
CA TRP A 27 4.52 -22.25 16.75
C TRP A 27 3.78 -22.49 18.06
N LYS A 28 2.47 -22.23 18.12
CA LYS A 28 1.63 -22.49 19.29
C LYS A 28 1.48 -23.98 19.56
N ASP A 29 1.28 -24.77 18.51
CA ASP A 29 1.18 -26.23 18.58
C ASP A 29 2.55 -26.82 18.98
N LEU A 30 3.62 -26.33 18.35
CA LEU A 30 4.99 -26.69 18.73
C LEU A 30 5.32 -26.32 20.18
N ALA A 31 4.85 -25.18 20.68
CA ALA A 31 5.00 -24.79 22.08
C ALA A 31 4.27 -25.77 22.99
N LYS A 32 3.01 -26.07 22.68
CA LYS A 32 2.14 -26.97 23.44
C LYS A 32 2.74 -28.37 23.55
N TRP A 33 3.25 -28.95 22.45
CA TRP A 33 3.86 -30.28 22.46
C TRP A 33 5.15 -30.38 23.27
N ASN A 34 5.78 -29.24 23.58
CA ASN A 34 7.04 -29.17 24.31
C ASN A 34 6.90 -28.53 25.69
N ASN A 35 5.67 -28.29 26.15
CA ASN A 35 5.38 -27.60 27.40
C ASN A 35 6.10 -26.23 27.50
N LEU A 36 6.18 -25.52 26.37
CA LEU A 36 6.79 -24.19 26.27
C LEU A 36 5.70 -23.12 26.20
N THR A 37 6.04 -21.92 26.65
CA THR A 37 5.19 -20.72 26.57
C THR A 37 5.74 -19.73 25.56
N SER A 38 4.98 -18.68 25.26
CA SER A 38 5.45 -17.56 24.43
C SER A 38 6.66 -16.81 25.00
N ARG A 39 6.95 -16.97 26.30
CA ARG A 39 8.09 -16.36 26.99
C ARG A 39 9.28 -17.32 27.13
N SER A 40 9.13 -18.59 26.78
CA SER A 40 10.19 -19.58 26.92
C SER A 40 11.33 -19.27 25.96
N VAL A 41 12.55 -19.17 26.51
CA VAL A 41 13.78 -18.99 25.72
C VAL A 41 14.22 -20.35 25.19
N ILE A 42 14.52 -20.41 23.89
CA ILE A 42 14.98 -21.63 23.23
C ILE A 42 16.48 -21.55 23.00
N ARG A 43 17.20 -22.61 23.36
CA ARG A 43 18.66 -22.69 23.24
C ARG A 43 19.07 -23.64 22.13
N VAL A 44 20.20 -23.36 21.48
CA VAL A 44 20.82 -24.26 20.49
C VAL A 44 21.07 -25.62 21.14
N GLY A 45 20.77 -26.70 20.42
CA GLY A 45 20.85 -28.08 20.91
C GLY A 45 19.59 -28.59 21.61
N GLN A 46 18.64 -27.71 21.97
CA GLN A 46 17.38 -28.12 22.58
C GLN A 46 16.55 -29.00 21.62
N ARG A 47 15.96 -30.07 22.15
CA ARG A 47 15.16 -31.05 21.39
C ARG A 47 13.68 -30.69 21.50
N LEU A 48 13.03 -30.40 20.37
CA LEU A 48 11.60 -30.07 20.28
C LEU A 48 10.83 -31.20 19.58
N LYS A 49 9.85 -31.77 20.28
CA LYS A 49 8.91 -32.76 19.77
C LYS A 49 7.86 -32.12 18.86
N TYR A 50 7.54 -32.75 17.73
CA TYR A 50 6.47 -32.31 16.86
C TYR A 50 5.77 -33.46 16.13
N GLU A 51 4.55 -33.21 15.66
CA GLU A 51 3.81 -34.10 14.76
C GLU A 51 3.80 -33.55 13.33
N GLU A 52 4.12 -34.39 12.36
CA GLU A 52 3.94 -34.03 10.94
C GLU A 52 2.48 -34.16 10.56
N THR A 53 1.80 -33.04 10.43
CA THR A 53 0.53 -33.03 9.68
C THR A 53 0.86 -33.20 8.21
N LYS A 54 0.43 -34.30 7.57
CA LYS A 54 0.53 -34.46 6.11
C LYS A 54 -0.17 -33.28 5.44
N HIS A 55 0.62 -32.36 4.89
CA HIS A 55 0.19 -31.32 3.96
C HIS A 55 1.19 -31.35 2.82
N SER A 56 0.66 -31.54 1.61
CA SER A 56 1.42 -31.53 0.36
C SER A 56 2.31 -30.28 0.31
N PRO A 57 3.60 -30.43 -0.04
CA PRO A 57 4.54 -29.33 -0.01
C PRO A 57 4.10 -28.24 -1.00
N SER A 58 3.82 -27.03 -0.49
CA SER A 58 3.80 -25.83 -1.32
C SER A 58 5.21 -25.62 -1.89
N PRO A 59 5.38 -25.43 -3.21
CA PRO A 59 6.70 -25.21 -3.79
C PRO A 59 7.26 -23.88 -3.29
N ARG A 60 8.52 -23.91 -2.82
CA ARG A 60 9.30 -22.68 -2.63
C ARG A 60 9.43 -21.96 -3.98
N PRO A 61 9.40 -20.62 -4.04
CA PRO A 61 9.73 -19.92 -5.26
C PRO A 61 11.22 -20.10 -5.55
N VAL A 62 11.53 -21.00 -6.48
CA VAL A 62 12.81 -21.00 -7.18
C VAL A 62 12.81 -19.77 -8.06
N VAL A 63 13.83 -18.94 -7.90
CA VAL A 63 14.11 -17.85 -8.83
C VAL A 63 14.55 -18.48 -10.15
N THR A 64 13.66 -18.49 -11.14
CA THR A 64 14.03 -18.70 -12.55
C THR A 64 13.64 -17.48 -13.36
N LYS A 65 14.61 -17.02 -14.17
CA LYS A 65 14.46 -15.96 -15.16
C LYS A 65 13.30 -16.29 -16.11
N PRO A 66 12.60 -15.30 -16.69
CA PRO A 66 11.47 -15.57 -17.56
C PRO A 66 11.96 -16.18 -18.87
N VAL A 67 11.57 -17.44 -19.10
CA VAL A 67 11.61 -18.07 -20.42
C VAL A 67 10.21 -17.94 -20.99
N LEU A 68 10.11 -17.20 -22.10
CA LEU A 68 8.97 -17.25 -23.01
C LEU A 68 8.86 -18.70 -23.52
N ASN A 69 7.68 -19.33 -23.42
CA ASN A 69 7.17 -20.21 -24.48
C ASN A 69 5.72 -20.68 -24.23
N ASN A 70 4.89 -20.33 -25.22
CA ASN A 70 3.76 -21.02 -25.86
C ASN A 70 2.96 -22.11 -25.11
N HIS A 71 1.64 -21.85 -25.08
CA HIS A 71 0.56 -22.79 -24.76
C HIS A 71 0.59 -24.06 -25.61
N PRO A 72 0.16 -25.19 -25.01
CA PRO A 72 -1.02 -25.87 -25.54
C PRO A 72 -2.10 -26.10 -24.48
N ASN A 73 -3.34 -26.18 -24.97
CA ASN A 73 -4.59 -26.37 -24.26
C ASN A 73 -4.59 -27.59 -23.31
N ASN A 74 -5.14 -27.41 -22.11
CA ASN A 74 -5.81 -28.48 -21.39
C ASN A 74 -6.99 -27.89 -20.57
N PRO A 75 -8.23 -28.42 -20.68
CA PRO A 75 -9.41 -27.80 -20.10
C PRO A 75 -9.47 -28.14 -18.60
N ALA A 76 -9.24 -27.14 -17.75
CA ALA A 76 -9.39 -27.29 -16.31
C ALA A 76 -10.86 -27.35 -15.91
N SER A 77 -11.19 -28.42 -15.20
CA SER A 77 -12.46 -28.67 -14.52
C SER A 77 -13.03 -27.44 -13.81
N THR A 78 -14.23 -27.05 -14.21
CA THR A 78 -15.04 -26.00 -13.58
C THR A 78 -15.60 -26.50 -12.25
N LYS A 79 -14.80 -26.41 -11.18
CA LYS A 79 -15.39 -26.38 -9.83
C LYS A 79 -16.29 -25.13 -9.76
N ASN A 80 -17.58 -25.32 -9.53
CA ASN A 80 -18.52 -24.24 -9.21
C ASN A 80 -18.01 -23.53 -7.95
N LEU A 81 -17.31 -22.41 -8.13
CA LEU A 81 -16.80 -21.59 -7.03
C LEU A 81 -17.95 -20.76 -6.46
N ASP A 82 -18.20 -20.85 -5.16
CA ASP A 82 -19.22 -20.05 -4.49
C ASP A 82 -18.80 -18.57 -4.47
N ASN A 83 -19.61 -17.73 -5.11
CA ASN A 83 -19.41 -16.29 -5.19
C ASN A 83 -19.52 -15.58 -3.82
N ASN A 84 -20.17 -16.21 -2.84
CA ASN A 84 -20.37 -15.67 -1.50
C ASN A 84 -19.28 -16.09 -0.51
N GLU A 85 -18.36 -16.97 -0.92
CA GLU A 85 -17.24 -17.39 -0.08
C GLU A 85 -16.38 -16.18 0.33
N ILE A 86 -16.15 -16.01 1.64
CA ILE A 86 -15.27 -14.96 2.16
C ILE A 86 -13.81 -15.34 1.87
N ILE A 87 -13.13 -14.48 1.11
CA ILE A 87 -11.72 -14.65 0.76
C ILE A 87 -10.88 -13.84 1.74
N LYS A 88 -9.92 -14.52 2.39
CA LYS A 88 -8.93 -13.94 3.29
C LYS A 88 -7.56 -14.05 2.66
N GLU A 89 -7.20 -13.05 1.84
CA GLU A 89 -5.93 -13.04 1.12
C GLU A 89 -5.26 -11.67 1.15
N SER A 90 -3.95 -11.70 0.90
CA SER A 90 -3.15 -10.52 0.58
C SER A 90 -2.46 -10.81 -0.74
N TYR A 91 -2.90 -10.13 -1.80
CA TYR A 91 -2.42 -10.28 -3.16
C TYR A 91 -1.78 -8.96 -3.60
N THR A 92 -0.48 -8.98 -3.89
CA THR A 92 0.29 -7.77 -4.19
C THR A 92 0.05 -7.21 -5.59
N GLY A 93 -0.68 -7.94 -6.44
CA GLY A 93 -1.00 -7.54 -7.80
C GLY A 93 0.11 -7.80 -8.82
N ARG A 94 -0.30 -7.96 -10.09
CA ARG A 94 0.55 -8.17 -11.27
C ARG A 94 0.66 -6.93 -12.15
N TYR A 95 -0.41 -6.14 -12.26
CA TYR A 95 -0.48 -5.04 -13.20
C TYR A 95 0.14 -3.78 -12.59
N ARG A 96 1.39 -3.49 -12.97
CA ARG A 96 2.21 -2.40 -12.42
C ARG A 96 2.16 -1.15 -13.30
N ILE A 97 2.79 -0.07 -12.84
CA ILE A 97 2.86 1.21 -13.58
C ILE A 97 3.56 1.03 -14.93
N ASP A 98 4.65 0.27 -15.01
CA ASP A 98 5.32 0.00 -16.30
C ASP A 98 4.38 -0.70 -17.29
N TRP A 99 3.69 -1.76 -16.84
CA TRP A 99 2.67 -2.43 -17.67
C TRP A 99 1.58 -1.47 -18.13
N PHE A 100 1.05 -0.64 -17.23
CA PHE A 100 0.00 0.32 -17.59
C PHE A 100 0.52 1.34 -18.59
N LYS A 101 1.73 1.87 -18.39
CA LYS A 101 2.37 2.83 -19.30
C LYS A 101 2.55 2.26 -20.70
N ASP A 102 2.92 0.99 -20.82
CA ASP A 102 3.14 0.32 -22.10
C ASP A 102 1.82 0.01 -22.85
N ASN A 103 0.70 -0.10 -22.11
CA ASN A 103 -0.60 -0.49 -22.67
C ASN A 103 -1.59 0.67 -22.78
N PHE A 104 -1.34 1.78 -22.09
CA PHE A 104 -2.23 2.94 -22.09
C PHE A 104 -2.06 3.74 -23.37
N LYS A 105 -3.16 4.05 -24.04
CA LYS A 105 -3.17 4.74 -25.35
C LYS A 105 -2.60 6.17 -25.30
N TYR A 106 -2.62 6.81 -24.12
CA TYR A 106 -2.28 8.23 -23.99
C TYR A 106 -1.26 8.49 -22.87
N PRO A 107 -0.06 7.89 -22.91
CA PRO A 107 0.92 7.99 -21.83
C PRO A 107 1.42 9.43 -21.61
N GLN A 108 1.31 10.30 -22.61
CA GLN A 108 1.61 11.74 -22.55
C GLN A 108 0.66 12.54 -21.66
N ARG A 109 -0.46 11.95 -21.20
CA ARG A 109 -1.36 12.58 -20.22
C ARG A 109 -0.73 12.74 -18.84
N PHE A 110 0.41 12.11 -18.60
CA PHE A 110 1.20 12.30 -17.39
C PHE A 110 2.61 12.75 -17.77
N THR A 111 3.17 13.63 -16.96
CA THR A 111 4.58 14.02 -17.08
C THR A 111 5.51 12.88 -16.69
N SER A 112 6.79 12.97 -17.10
CA SER A 112 7.82 12.01 -16.68
C SER A 112 7.96 11.94 -15.15
N SER A 113 7.88 13.08 -14.46
CA SER A 113 7.98 13.14 -13.00
C SER A 113 6.78 12.50 -12.30
N GLU A 114 5.57 12.67 -12.84
CA GLU A 114 4.37 12.00 -12.31
C GLU A 114 4.42 10.49 -12.49
N TRP A 115 4.90 10.01 -13.66
CA TRP A 115 5.11 8.59 -13.88
C TRP A 115 6.04 8.00 -12.83
N LYS A 116 7.19 8.65 -12.59
CA LYS A 116 8.14 8.20 -11.58
C LYS A 116 7.57 8.24 -10.17
N LEU A 117 6.76 9.25 -9.85
CA LEU A 117 6.11 9.38 -8.54
C LEU A 117 5.09 8.25 -8.33
N LEU A 118 4.20 8.02 -9.29
CA LEU A 118 3.18 6.96 -9.24
C LEU A 118 3.81 5.57 -9.11
N ASP A 119 4.84 5.33 -9.90
CA ASP A 119 5.63 4.12 -9.85
C ASP A 119 6.34 3.94 -8.49
N ALA A 120 7.03 4.96 -7.98
CA ALA A 120 7.75 4.86 -6.70
C ALA A 120 6.81 4.51 -5.53
N ILE A 121 5.62 5.10 -5.50
CA ILE A 121 4.66 4.83 -4.43
C ILE A 121 3.94 3.48 -4.64
N SER A 122 3.50 3.16 -5.86
CA SER A 122 2.84 1.87 -6.14
C SER A 122 3.77 0.66 -5.94
N PHE A 123 5.08 0.83 -6.17
CA PHE A 123 6.08 -0.19 -5.85
C PHE A 123 6.17 -0.49 -4.34
N ILE A 124 5.76 0.45 -3.50
CA ILE A 124 5.69 0.26 -2.05
C ILE A 124 4.34 -0.35 -1.66
N GLU A 125 3.24 0.19 -2.18
CA GLU A 125 1.88 -0.12 -1.72
C GLU A 125 1.24 -1.32 -2.42
N GLY A 126 1.29 -1.40 -3.75
CA GLY A 126 0.53 -2.38 -4.50
C GLY A 126 0.45 -2.11 -6.01
N ALA A 127 0.10 -3.14 -6.78
CA ALA A 127 -0.25 -2.99 -8.19
C ALA A 127 -1.72 -2.54 -8.33
N PHE A 128 -2.16 -2.25 -9.56
CA PHE A 128 -3.54 -1.85 -9.84
C PHE A 128 -4.57 -2.91 -9.41
N ASP A 129 -4.23 -4.20 -9.50
CA ASP A 129 -5.08 -5.30 -9.07
C ASP A 129 -4.75 -5.82 -7.66
N ALA A 130 -3.93 -5.10 -6.90
CA ALA A 130 -3.57 -5.51 -5.54
C ALA A 130 -4.79 -5.46 -4.62
N ILE A 131 -4.94 -6.49 -3.78
CA ILE A 131 -6.03 -6.60 -2.80
C ILE A 131 -5.47 -7.07 -1.47
N ASN A 132 -6.03 -6.56 -0.38
CA ASN A 132 -5.87 -7.14 0.94
C ASN A 132 -7.23 -7.18 1.67
N THR A 133 -7.61 -8.36 2.14
CA THR A 133 -8.87 -8.61 2.87
C THR A 133 -8.65 -9.15 4.29
N TRP A 134 -7.41 -9.12 4.76
CA TRP A 134 -7.00 -9.80 5.98
C TRP A 134 -7.00 -8.90 7.21
N ASP A 135 -6.76 -7.60 7.03
CA ASP A 135 -6.55 -6.66 8.13
C ASP A 135 -7.81 -5.91 8.59
N ASN A 136 -7.60 -4.96 9.51
CA ASN A 136 -8.65 -4.17 10.13
C ASN A 136 -9.36 -3.21 9.16
N ALA A 137 -8.80 -2.95 7.98
CA ALA A 137 -9.45 -2.17 6.95
C ALA A 137 -10.57 -2.96 6.24
N ILE A 138 -10.71 -4.26 6.51
CA ILE A 138 -11.65 -5.21 5.90
C ILE A 138 -11.36 -5.47 4.42
N PHE A 139 -11.14 -4.43 3.64
CA PHE A 139 -10.82 -4.52 2.22
C PHE A 139 -10.01 -3.30 1.80
N SER A 140 -8.87 -3.53 1.17
CA SER A 140 -8.10 -2.51 0.47
C SER A 140 -7.75 -2.94 -0.95
N PHE A 141 -7.60 -1.95 -1.83
CA PHE A 141 -7.41 -2.19 -3.27
C PHE A 141 -6.44 -1.20 -3.90
N GLY A 142 -5.67 -1.66 -4.89
CA GLY A 142 -5.01 -0.82 -5.88
C GLY A 142 -3.66 -0.22 -5.47
N ILE A 143 -3.19 0.73 -6.28
CA ILE A 143 -1.82 1.28 -6.28
C ILE A 143 -1.46 2.06 -5.01
N LEU A 144 -2.44 2.46 -4.21
CA LEU A 144 -2.24 3.08 -2.89
C LEU A 144 -2.98 2.33 -1.76
N GLN A 145 -3.45 1.11 -2.01
CA GLN A 145 -4.22 0.33 -1.04
C GLN A 145 -5.41 1.13 -0.46
N TRP A 146 -6.24 1.70 -1.35
CA TRP A 146 -7.45 2.43 -0.99
C TRP A 146 -8.36 1.55 -0.14
N THR A 147 -8.71 2.02 1.06
CA THR A 147 -9.43 1.20 2.05
C THR A 147 -10.93 1.46 2.03
N VAL A 148 -11.73 0.48 2.47
CA VAL A 148 -13.15 0.68 2.81
C VAL A 148 -13.36 1.22 4.24
N GLY A 149 -12.27 1.43 4.97
CA GLY A 149 -12.26 1.94 6.34
C GLY A 149 -12.45 0.86 7.40
N SER A 150 -11.86 1.08 8.58
CA SER A 150 -11.89 0.12 9.69
C SER A 150 -13.09 0.30 10.59
N GLY A 151 -13.72 -0.78 11.05
CA GLY A 151 -14.82 -0.67 12.02
C GLY A 151 -15.97 0.16 11.44
N LYS A 152 -16.38 1.17 12.22
CA LYS A 152 -17.37 2.18 11.81
C LYS A 152 -16.80 3.34 11.00
N TRP A 153 -15.48 3.43 10.87
CA TRP A 153 -14.83 4.53 10.18
C TRP A 153 -14.93 4.38 8.66
N PRO A 154 -15.12 5.50 7.93
CA PRO A 154 -15.14 5.51 6.47
C PRO A 154 -13.75 5.27 5.87
N GLY A 155 -13.69 5.03 4.57
CA GLY A 155 -12.44 4.81 3.84
C GLY A 155 -12.35 5.63 2.55
N GLU A 156 -11.18 5.61 1.90
CA GLU A 156 -10.92 6.36 0.66
C GLU A 156 -11.41 5.63 -0.59
N LEU A 157 -11.56 4.30 -0.56
CA LEU A 157 -11.99 3.53 -1.73
C LEU A 157 -13.39 3.93 -2.24
N PRO A 158 -14.40 4.20 -1.39
CA PRO A 158 -15.66 4.79 -1.85
C PRO A 158 -15.48 6.14 -2.56
N VAL A 159 -14.52 6.96 -2.13
CA VAL A 159 -14.24 8.27 -2.76
C VAL A 159 -13.59 8.10 -4.12
N LEU A 160 -12.69 7.14 -4.29
CA LEU A 160 -12.16 6.76 -5.61
C LEU A 160 -13.30 6.33 -6.55
N ILE A 161 -14.23 5.50 -6.08
CA ILE A 161 -15.36 5.06 -6.89
C ILE A 161 -16.27 6.23 -7.27
N LYS A 162 -16.52 7.18 -6.36
CA LYS A 162 -17.25 8.42 -6.69
C LYS A 162 -16.50 9.21 -7.76
N PHE A 163 -15.20 9.43 -7.58
CA PHE A 163 -14.35 10.15 -8.53
C PHE A 163 -14.40 9.52 -9.93
N ILE A 164 -14.32 8.19 -10.03
CA ILE A 164 -14.46 7.47 -11.30
C ILE A 164 -15.84 7.71 -11.93
N LYS A 165 -16.91 7.60 -11.15
CA LYS A 165 -18.29 7.80 -11.65
C LYS A 165 -18.51 9.21 -12.21
N GLU A 166 -17.86 10.21 -11.64
CA GLU A 166 -17.98 11.61 -12.07
C GLU A 166 -17.12 11.95 -13.29
N ASN A 167 -16.02 11.24 -13.50
CA ASN A 167 -15.03 11.59 -14.50
C ASN A 167 -14.91 10.58 -15.65
N ASN A 168 -15.62 9.45 -15.60
CA ASN A 168 -15.64 8.46 -16.67
C ASN A 168 -17.03 7.81 -16.82
N SER A 169 -17.81 8.27 -17.78
CA SER A 169 -19.21 7.84 -17.98
C SER A 169 -19.35 6.34 -18.31
N ARG A 170 -18.37 5.75 -19.01
CA ARG A 170 -18.37 4.31 -19.33
C ARG A 170 -18.17 3.47 -18.09
N LEU A 171 -17.17 3.80 -17.27
CA LEU A 171 -16.96 3.14 -15.98
C LEU A 171 -18.11 3.41 -15.01
N ALA A 172 -18.70 4.60 -15.04
CA ALA A 172 -19.85 4.94 -14.23
C ALA A 172 -21.02 3.98 -14.48
N LYS A 173 -21.37 3.74 -15.75
CA LYS A 173 -22.41 2.77 -16.15
C LYS A 173 -22.08 1.36 -15.65
N LYS A 174 -20.83 0.91 -15.82
CA LYS A 174 -20.37 -0.42 -15.34
C LYS A 174 -20.45 -0.54 -13.81
N ILE A 175 -20.08 0.49 -13.07
CA ILE A 175 -20.14 0.47 -11.59
C ILE A 175 -21.60 0.51 -11.12
N GLN A 176 -22.44 1.29 -11.80
CA GLN A 176 -23.87 1.38 -11.48
C GLN A 176 -24.59 0.05 -11.70
N SER A 177 -24.26 -0.70 -12.76
CA SER A 177 -24.85 -2.02 -13.01
C SER A 177 -24.46 -3.07 -11.96
N LEU A 178 -23.40 -2.83 -11.18
CA LEU A 178 -23.01 -3.68 -10.05
C LEU A 178 -23.75 -3.34 -8.75
N GLY A 179 -24.59 -2.30 -8.75
CA GLY A 179 -25.35 -1.87 -7.59
C GLY A 179 -24.52 -1.12 -6.52
N ILE A 180 -23.32 -0.63 -6.87
CA ILE A 180 -22.47 0.12 -5.94
C ILE A 180 -22.85 1.61 -5.93
N GLY A 181 -23.31 2.07 -4.78
CA GLY A 181 -23.43 3.48 -4.44
C GLY A 181 -22.32 3.95 -3.50
N VAL A 182 -22.23 5.27 -3.30
CA VAL A 182 -21.26 5.90 -2.40
C VAL A 182 -21.98 6.94 -1.55
N LYS A 183 -21.70 6.95 -0.25
CA LYS A 183 -22.08 8.00 0.69
C LYS A 183 -20.82 8.63 1.27
N LEU A 184 -20.57 9.90 0.99
CA LEU A 184 -19.42 10.62 1.58
C LEU A 184 -19.62 10.86 3.07
N HIS A 185 -18.52 10.93 3.82
CA HIS A 185 -18.55 11.33 5.21
C HIS A 185 -18.82 12.85 5.30
N PRO A 186 -19.79 13.30 6.12
CA PRO A 186 -20.26 14.69 6.10
C PRO A 186 -19.20 15.71 6.53
N ARG A 187 -18.23 15.29 7.36
CA ARG A 187 -17.15 16.15 7.87
C ARG A 187 -15.79 15.88 7.25
N ASP A 188 -15.70 14.88 6.37
CA ASP A 188 -14.46 14.54 5.69
C ASP A 188 -14.77 14.12 4.25
N PRO A 189 -14.66 15.03 3.28
CA PRO A 189 -14.94 14.71 1.88
C PRO A 189 -13.93 13.73 1.28
N ASN A 190 -12.84 13.41 1.98
CA ASN A 190 -11.83 12.47 1.52
C ASN A 190 -12.13 11.02 1.89
N SER A 191 -13.20 10.78 2.66
CA SER A 191 -13.62 9.44 3.03
C SER A 191 -15.13 9.24 2.84
N GLY A 192 -15.54 7.98 2.69
CA GLY A 192 -16.95 7.63 2.58
C GLY A 192 -17.23 6.16 2.88
N TYR A 193 -18.48 5.79 2.63
CA TYR A 193 -19.02 4.44 2.77
C TYR A 193 -19.56 3.97 1.42
N PHE A 194 -19.46 2.67 1.17
CA PHE A 194 -20.23 2.07 0.09
C PHE A 194 -21.70 1.92 0.48
N ILE A 195 -22.56 2.01 -0.51
CA ILE A 195 -23.96 1.58 -0.46
C ILE A 195 -24.06 0.36 -1.35
N LEU A 196 -24.60 -0.74 -0.83
CA LEU A 196 -24.89 -1.95 -1.60
C LEU A 196 -26.30 -2.43 -1.23
N ASN A 197 -27.12 -2.76 -2.23
CA ASN A 197 -28.51 -3.18 -2.03
C ASN A 197 -29.30 -2.21 -1.14
N ARG A 198 -29.13 -0.90 -1.37
CA ARG A 198 -29.73 0.20 -0.58
C ARG A 198 -29.27 0.29 0.89
N ALA A 199 -28.34 -0.56 1.33
CA ALA A 199 -27.77 -0.52 2.68
C ALA A 199 -26.39 0.15 2.69
N VAL A 200 -26.17 1.06 3.64
CA VAL A 200 -24.85 1.67 3.89
C VAL A 200 -23.97 0.67 4.62
N LEU A 201 -22.74 0.46 4.14
CA LEU A 201 -21.75 -0.43 4.75
C LEU A 201 -20.93 0.31 5.83
N ASP A 202 -21.59 0.67 6.93
CA ASP A 202 -21.05 1.51 8.00
C ASP A 202 -20.56 0.75 9.25
N THR A 203 -20.49 -0.58 9.18
CA THR A 203 -19.92 -1.43 10.23
C THR A 203 -19.01 -2.49 9.63
N SER A 204 -18.11 -3.07 10.44
CA SER A 204 -17.25 -4.18 9.98
C SER A 204 -18.06 -5.33 9.40
N GLU A 205 -19.19 -5.70 10.04
CA GLU A 205 -20.02 -6.82 9.60
C GLU A 205 -20.63 -6.54 8.22
N LYS A 206 -21.22 -5.36 8.03
CA LYS A 206 -21.78 -4.98 6.73
C LYS A 206 -20.70 -4.92 5.64
N LYS A 207 -19.48 -4.46 5.97
CA LYS A 207 -18.36 -4.38 5.02
C LYS A 207 -17.82 -5.75 4.59
N LYS A 208 -18.01 -6.82 5.36
CA LYS A 208 -17.53 -8.17 5.00
C LYS A 208 -18.08 -8.69 3.69
N VAL A 209 -19.22 -8.19 3.22
CA VAL A 209 -19.72 -8.51 1.88
C VAL A 209 -18.67 -8.23 0.80
N LEU A 210 -17.80 -7.22 0.96
CA LEU A 210 -16.76 -6.89 0.00
C LEU A 210 -15.58 -7.88 0.02
N GLN A 211 -15.49 -8.73 1.04
CA GLN A 211 -14.50 -9.81 1.11
C GLN A 211 -14.95 -11.06 0.36
N THR A 212 -16.18 -11.11 -0.16
CA THR A 212 -16.63 -12.29 -0.91
C THR A 212 -15.86 -12.44 -2.21
N ARG A 213 -15.77 -13.67 -2.70
CA ARG A 213 -15.10 -14.02 -3.96
C ARG A 213 -15.60 -13.17 -5.12
N LYS A 214 -16.91 -12.90 -5.17
CA LYS A 214 -17.53 -11.99 -6.15
C LYS A 214 -16.84 -10.62 -6.17
N TRP A 215 -16.73 -9.96 -5.02
CA TRP A 215 -16.20 -8.61 -4.94
C TRP A 215 -14.68 -8.56 -5.10
N VAL A 216 -13.97 -9.53 -4.52
CA VAL A 216 -12.52 -9.67 -4.71
C VAL A 216 -12.18 -9.81 -6.20
N ASN A 217 -12.88 -10.67 -6.93
CA ASN A 217 -12.67 -10.84 -8.37
C ASN A 217 -13.08 -9.57 -9.14
N GLN A 218 -14.21 -8.95 -8.79
CA GLN A 218 -14.67 -7.73 -9.43
C GLN A 218 -13.65 -6.58 -9.34
N PHE A 219 -13.02 -6.41 -8.18
CA PHE A 219 -11.97 -5.40 -8.01
C PHE A 219 -10.66 -5.79 -8.72
N LYS A 220 -10.26 -7.07 -8.71
CA LYS A 220 -9.13 -7.53 -9.54
C LYS A 220 -9.36 -7.23 -11.03
N ASP A 221 -10.59 -7.38 -11.51
CA ASP A 221 -10.94 -7.06 -12.90
C ASP A 221 -11.00 -5.57 -13.18
N PHE A 222 -11.30 -4.73 -12.18
CA PHE A 222 -11.08 -3.29 -12.28
C PHE A 222 -9.60 -2.95 -12.42
N GLY A 223 -8.73 -3.57 -11.62
CA GLY A 223 -7.27 -3.38 -11.70
C GLY A 223 -6.60 -3.85 -12.99
N LYS A 224 -7.36 -4.50 -13.89
CA LYS A 224 -6.93 -4.88 -15.25
C LYS A 224 -7.41 -3.90 -16.32
N ASN A 225 -8.43 -3.11 -16.01
CA ASN A 225 -9.07 -2.25 -16.99
C ASN A 225 -8.28 -0.94 -17.11
N LEU A 226 -7.73 -0.66 -18.29
CA LEU A 226 -6.86 0.50 -18.53
C LEU A 226 -7.55 1.85 -18.21
N ASP A 227 -8.85 1.99 -18.47
CA ASP A 227 -9.59 3.20 -18.10
C ASP A 227 -9.66 3.36 -16.58
N PHE A 228 -9.86 2.25 -15.84
CA PHE A 228 -9.88 2.26 -14.38
C PHE A 228 -8.49 2.58 -13.83
N CYS A 229 -7.44 1.94 -14.35
CA CYS A 229 -6.05 2.23 -13.97
C CYS A 229 -5.70 3.71 -14.19
N TYR A 230 -6.12 4.28 -15.33
CA TYR A 230 -5.96 5.71 -15.61
C TYR A 230 -6.63 6.59 -14.55
N MET A 231 -7.88 6.29 -14.20
CA MET A 231 -8.60 7.03 -13.17
C MET A 231 -7.96 6.87 -11.79
N GLU A 232 -7.39 5.71 -11.49
CA GLU A 232 -6.68 5.48 -10.24
C GLU A 232 -5.38 6.30 -10.15
N CYS A 233 -4.63 6.41 -11.24
CA CYS A 233 -3.48 7.31 -11.35
C CYS A 233 -3.88 8.78 -11.16
N LEU A 234 -4.96 9.22 -11.81
CA LEU A 234 -5.47 10.59 -11.63
C LEU A 234 -5.85 10.86 -10.17
N PHE A 235 -6.60 9.94 -9.54
CA PHE A 235 -7.00 10.09 -8.15
C PHE A 235 -5.80 10.10 -7.20
N ALA A 236 -4.78 9.28 -7.49
CA ALA A 236 -3.51 9.33 -6.78
C ALA A 236 -2.82 10.69 -6.93
N LEU A 237 -2.78 11.29 -8.12
CA LEU A 237 -2.19 12.62 -8.26
C LEU A 237 -3.02 13.71 -7.57
N GLU A 238 -4.36 13.68 -7.67
CA GLU A 238 -5.26 14.60 -6.96
C GLU A 238 -5.02 14.61 -5.45
N ARG A 239 -4.58 13.49 -4.87
CA ARG A 239 -4.21 13.40 -3.46
C ARG A 239 -3.06 14.34 -3.07
N LEU A 240 -2.17 14.72 -4.01
CA LEU A 240 -1.14 15.75 -3.76
C LEU A 240 -1.76 17.13 -3.49
N LYS A 241 -2.84 17.50 -4.19
CA LYS A 241 -3.52 18.80 -3.97
C LYS A 241 -4.04 18.96 -2.55
N ARG A 242 -4.18 17.87 -1.80
CA ARG A 242 -4.61 17.92 -0.40
C ARG A 242 -3.59 18.59 0.52
N PHE A 243 -2.30 18.64 0.14
CA PHE A 243 -1.25 19.22 0.99
C PHE A 243 -0.12 19.91 0.21
N TYR A 244 0.32 19.38 -0.93
CA TYR A 244 1.53 19.85 -1.62
C TYR A 244 1.33 21.21 -2.31
N PHE A 245 0.17 21.38 -2.95
CA PHE A 245 -0.23 22.62 -3.62
C PHE A 245 -1.08 23.55 -2.74
N LYS A 246 -1.10 23.34 -1.42
CA LYS A 246 -1.78 24.23 -0.48
C LYS A 246 -0.82 25.22 0.14
N ARG A 247 -1.31 26.42 0.45
CA ARG A 247 -0.57 27.41 1.23
C ARG A 247 -0.47 26.96 2.68
N HIS A 248 0.72 27.10 3.28
CA HIS A 248 0.96 26.74 4.67
C HIS A 248 1.41 27.94 5.47
N VAL A 249 0.73 28.21 6.60
CA VAL A 249 1.05 29.33 7.49
C VAL A 249 2.49 29.24 8.01
N PHE A 250 2.96 28.03 8.37
CA PHE A 250 4.33 27.83 8.86
C PHE A 250 5.41 28.04 7.79
N LEU A 251 5.02 28.15 6.51
CA LEU A 251 5.89 28.51 5.39
C LEU A 251 5.66 29.95 4.92
N LYS A 252 5.15 30.83 5.79
CA LYS A 252 4.82 32.22 5.44
C LYS A 252 3.91 32.29 4.20
N ASN A 253 2.88 31.44 4.17
CA ASN A 253 1.89 31.30 3.10
C ASN A 253 2.42 30.79 1.74
N LEU A 254 3.63 30.23 1.70
CA LEU A 254 4.12 29.47 0.55
C LEU A 254 3.48 28.07 0.50
N MET A 255 3.44 27.51 -0.71
CA MET A 255 3.11 26.12 -0.98
C MET A 255 4.36 25.24 -0.89
N LEU A 256 4.18 23.93 -0.65
CA LEU A 256 5.30 23.00 -0.72
C LEU A 256 5.87 22.89 -2.13
N SER A 257 5.03 23.05 -3.15
CA SER A 257 5.43 23.14 -4.56
C SER A 257 6.32 24.34 -4.91
N GLU A 258 6.48 25.31 -4.01
CA GLU A 258 7.38 26.46 -4.18
C GLU A 258 8.71 26.28 -3.45
N VAL A 259 8.78 25.31 -2.53
CA VAL A 259 9.90 25.12 -1.60
C VAL A 259 10.62 23.80 -1.85
N LEU A 260 9.89 22.69 -1.89
CA LEU A 260 10.41 21.33 -1.97
C LEU A 260 9.99 20.71 -3.31
N THR A 261 10.88 20.78 -4.29
CA THR A 261 10.52 20.68 -5.72
C THR A 261 11.30 19.63 -6.51
N SER A 262 12.26 18.95 -5.89
CA SER A 262 12.86 17.78 -6.53
C SER A 262 11.91 16.59 -6.53
N GLU A 263 12.00 15.74 -7.56
CA GLU A 263 11.22 14.50 -7.63
C GLU A 263 11.36 13.67 -6.34
N TYR A 264 12.58 13.59 -5.80
CA TYR A 264 12.86 12.86 -4.57
C TYR A 264 12.12 13.43 -3.35
N SER A 265 12.16 14.75 -3.16
CA SER A 265 11.46 15.42 -2.05
C SER A 265 9.96 15.17 -2.10
N VAL A 266 9.36 15.31 -3.29
CA VAL A 266 7.92 15.09 -3.49
C VAL A 266 7.56 13.64 -3.18
N ALA A 267 8.35 12.67 -3.63
CA ALA A 267 8.10 11.25 -3.35
C ALA A 267 8.17 10.92 -1.84
N ILE A 268 9.14 11.48 -1.11
CA ILE A 268 9.27 11.27 0.34
C ILE A 268 8.09 11.86 1.11
N LEU A 269 7.67 13.08 0.75
CA LEU A 269 6.51 13.71 1.37
C LEU A 269 5.22 12.97 1.03
N TYR A 270 5.10 12.51 -0.22
CA TYR A 270 3.89 11.83 -0.68
C TYR A 270 3.74 10.44 -0.07
N GLU A 271 4.82 9.67 0.05
CA GLU A 271 4.83 8.42 0.83
C GLU A 271 4.40 8.67 2.28
N ALA A 272 4.95 9.69 2.93
CA ALA A 272 4.56 10.03 4.30
C ALA A 272 3.07 10.41 4.38
N HIS A 273 2.55 11.10 3.37
CA HIS A 273 1.15 11.47 3.28
C HIS A 273 0.22 10.28 3.06
N VAL A 274 0.61 9.28 2.26
CA VAL A 274 -0.18 8.05 2.06
C VAL A 274 -0.36 7.28 3.38
N HIS A 275 0.65 7.24 4.23
CA HIS A 275 0.59 6.47 5.48
C HIS A 275 0.06 7.24 6.69
N ARG A 276 0.48 8.50 6.86
CA ARG A 276 0.14 9.33 8.02
C ARG A 276 -0.11 10.79 7.58
N PRO A 277 -1.20 11.06 6.84
CA PRO A 277 -1.48 12.38 6.24
C PRO A 277 -1.34 13.54 7.22
N SER A 278 -1.90 13.38 8.43
CA SER A 278 -1.93 14.42 9.47
C SER A 278 -0.56 14.76 10.08
N ASN A 279 0.47 13.95 9.83
CA ASN A 279 1.80 14.16 10.38
C ASN A 279 2.76 14.89 9.44
N VAL A 280 2.48 14.94 8.13
CA VAL A 280 3.43 15.49 7.14
C VAL A 280 3.79 16.94 7.47
N THR A 281 2.79 17.81 7.65
CA THR A 281 3.03 19.23 7.94
C THR A 281 3.64 19.44 9.32
N LYS A 282 3.25 18.62 10.32
CA LYS A 282 3.82 18.67 11.68
C LYS A 282 5.31 18.33 11.69
N ILE A 283 5.68 17.22 11.06
CA ILE A 283 7.06 16.75 10.96
C ILE A 283 7.89 17.74 10.16
N LEU A 284 7.35 18.26 9.04
CA LEU A 284 8.06 19.24 8.24
C LEU A 284 8.30 20.55 8.98
N LYS A 285 7.30 21.06 9.69
CA LYS A 285 7.47 22.24 10.57
C LYS A 285 8.58 22.00 11.59
N GLN A 286 8.61 20.82 12.23
CA GLN A 286 9.66 20.47 13.18
C GLN A 286 11.04 20.39 12.51
N ALA A 287 11.15 19.84 11.30
CA ALA A 287 12.40 19.79 10.56
C ALA A 287 12.95 21.19 10.27
N LEU A 288 12.08 22.12 9.87
CA LEU A 288 12.44 23.52 9.65
C LEU A 288 12.85 24.22 10.95
N MET A 289 12.20 23.91 12.08
CA MET A 289 12.61 24.41 13.41
C MET A 289 14.02 23.94 13.77
N ASN A 290 14.29 22.64 13.65
CA ASN A 290 15.58 22.05 13.99
C ASN A 290 16.73 22.61 13.13
N LEU A 291 16.43 22.98 11.88
CA LEU A 291 17.38 23.60 10.97
C LEU A 291 17.45 25.14 11.10
N ASN A 292 16.71 25.74 12.02
CA ASN A 292 16.58 27.19 12.21
C ASN A 292 16.13 27.93 10.93
N LEU A 293 15.25 27.30 10.15
CA LEU A 293 14.80 27.78 8.84
C LEU A 293 13.45 28.52 8.85
N LEU A 294 12.64 28.40 9.91
CA LEU A 294 11.32 29.06 9.98
C LEU A 294 11.38 30.60 9.88
N LYS A 295 12.51 31.20 10.26
CA LYS A 295 12.70 32.65 10.20
C LYS A 295 12.94 33.17 8.79
N TYR A 296 13.34 32.34 7.84
CA TYR A 296 13.67 32.76 6.47
C TYR A 296 12.48 32.65 5.51
N ASN A 297 12.57 33.34 4.37
CA ASN A 297 11.72 33.05 3.22
C ASN A 297 12.32 31.86 2.47
N LEU A 298 11.56 30.78 2.34
CA LEU A 298 12.04 29.52 1.75
C LEU A 298 11.72 29.39 0.25
N ARG A 299 11.18 30.43 -0.38
CA ARG A 299 10.98 30.45 -1.83
C ARG A 299 12.35 30.42 -2.52
N GLY A 300 12.53 29.47 -3.44
CA GLY A 300 13.74 29.40 -4.26
C GLY A 300 15.00 28.93 -3.53
N ILE A 301 14.86 28.23 -2.40
CA ILE A 301 16.01 27.62 -1.72
C ILE A 301 16.84 26.73 -2.64
N ASP A 302 18.15 26.65 -2.39
CA ASP A 302 19.05 25.83 -3.19
C ASP A 302 18.84 24.32 -2.94
N ALA A 303 19.35 23.49 -3.86
CA ALA A 303 19.21 22.03 -3.79
C ALA A 303 19.83 21.43 -2.51
N ARG A 304 20.88 22.05 -1.97
CA ARG A 304 21.53 21.60 -0.72
C ARG A 304 20.62 21.83 0.49
N THR A 305 19.97 22.99 0.56
CA THR A 305 19.02 23.33 1.62
C THR A 305 17.80 22.42 1.54
N GLU A 306 17.25 22.19 0.35
CA GLU A 306 16.15 21.23 0.14
C GLU A 306 16.53 19.83 0.64
N ALA A 307 17.73 19.34 0.28
CA ALA A 307 18.22 18.04 0.73
C ALA A 307 18.34 17.94 2.25
N ARG A 308 18.84 18.99 2.93
CA ARG A 308 18.92 19.05 4.40
C ARG A 308 17.54 18.98 5.05
N ILE A 309 16.55 19.71 4.52
CA ILE A 309 15.18 19.69 5.02
C ILE A 309 14.60 18.28 4.95
N ILE A 310 14.76 17.60 3.80
CA ILE A 310 14.22 16.26 3.61
C ILE A 310 14.95 15.21 4.44
N GLN A 311 16.26 15.33 4.61
CA GLN A 311 17.01 14.43 5.49
C GLN A 311 16.52 14.54 6.94
N GLU A 312 16.31 15.77 7.42
CA GLU A 312 15.79 16.01 8.77
C GLU A 312 14.34 15.55 8.90
N PHE A 313 13.51 15.77 7.89
CA PHE A 313 12.15 15.23 7.81
C PHE A 313 12.13 13.71 7.96
N ILE A 314 13.00 12.99 7.23
CA ILE A 314 13.11 11.52 7.31
C ILE A 314 13.54 11.09 8.71
N ARG A 315 14.52 11.76 9.30
CA ARG A 315 15.01 11.48 10.66
C ARG A 315 13.89 11.59 11.69
N ILE A 316 13.15 12.70 11.69
CA ILE A 316 12.02 12.93 12.61
C ILE A 316 10.89 11.93 12.33
N LYS A 317 10.53 11.70 11.06
CA LYS A 317 9.51 10.70 10.68
C LYS A 317 9.82 9.33 11.27
N HIS A 318 11.08 8.88 11.20
CA HIS A 318 11.49 7.60 11.76
C HIS A 318 11.40 7.55 13.29
N SER A 319 11.67 8.67 13.98
CA SER A 319 11.54 8.75 15.44
C SER A 319 10.10 8.64 15.94
N HIS A 320 9.09 8.93 15.11
CA HIS A 320 7.67 8.81 15.47
C HIS A 320 7.14 7.36 15.50
N TYR A 321 7.95 6.38 15.09
CA TYR A 321 7.58 4.97 15.16
C TYR A 321 8.09 4.36 16.48
N LYS A 322 7.21 3.64 17.17
CA LYS A 322 7.47 3.14 18.52
C LYS A 322 8.26 1.84 18.51
N THR A 323 8.02 1.00 17.51
CA THR A 323 8.64 -0.32 17.42
C THR A 323 9.76 -0.36 16.38
N ASP A 324 10.77 -1.20 16.61
CA ASP A 324 11.87 -1.38 15.65
C ASP A 324 11.40 -1.97 14.33
N PHE A 325 10.32 -2.76 14.36
CA PHE A 325 9.69 -3.28 13.16
C PHE A 325 9.12 -2.16 12.28
N GLU A 326 8.36 -1.22 12.87
CA GLU A 326 7.84 -0.06 12.15
C GLU A 326 8.95 0.84 11.62
N LYS A 327 9.99 1.10 12.42
CA LYS A 327 11.17 1.87 11.99
C LYS A 327 11.85 1.21 10.79
N LYS A 328 12.02 -0.11 10.81
CA LYS A 328 12.61 -0.88 9.71
C LYS A 328 11.75 -0.81 8.44
N ILE A 329 10.42 -0.85 8.57
CA ILE A 329 9.51 -0.66 7.44
C ILE A 329 9.69 0.74 6.85
N ALA A 330 9.62 1.79 7.68
CA ALA A 330 9.78 3.17 7.24
C ALA A 330 11.11 3.39 6.51
N ALA A 331 12.22 2.89 7.07
CA ALA A 331 13.54 2.95 6.44
C ALA A 331 13.59 2.18 5.12
N THR A 332 12.89 1.06 5.01
CA THR A 332 12.82 0.28 3.77
C THR A 332 12.06 1.04 2.68
N ARG A 333 10.99 1.76 3.01
CA ARG A 333 10.25 2.60 2.05
C ARG A 333 11.10 3.72 1.49
N VAL A 334 11.85 4.42 2.34
CA VAL A 334 12.80 5.46 1.91
C VAL A 334 13.87 4.88 0.99
N ARG A 335 14.41 3.69 1.29
CA ARG A 335 15.37 3.00 0.40
C ARG A 335 14.75 2.63 -0.94
N LYS A 336 13.51 2.12 -0.95
CA LYS A 336 12.78 1.82 -2.20
C LYS A 336 12.64 3.06 -3.08
N ILE A 337 12.20 4.20 -2.53
CA ILE A 337 12.12 5.47 -3.29
C ILE A 337 13.50 5.86 -3.82
N SER A 338 14.53 5.78 -2.98
CA SER A 338 15.90 6.12 -3.36
C SER A 338 16.44 5.27 -4.51
N SER A 339 15.94 4.04 -4.68
CA SER A 339 16.33 3.15 -5.79
C SER A 339 15.64 3.46 -7.14
N ARG A 340 14.59 4.30 -7.18
CA ARG A 340 13.81 4.59 -8.40
C ARG A 340 14.37 5.72 -9.27
N LYS A 341 15.66 6.04 -9.15
CA LYS A 341 16.34 7.10 -9.94
C LYS A 341 15.60 8.45 -9.95
N MET A 342 14.98 8.80 -8.82
CA MET A 342 14.31 10.10 -8.64
C MET A 342 15.36 11.23 -8.65
N SER A 343 15.12 12.27 -9.45
CA SER A 343 15.98 13.45 -9.46
C SER A 343 15.97 14.15 -8.11
N ARG A 344 17.17 14.53 -7.65
CA ARG A 344 17.39 15.38 -6.47
C ARG A 344 17.62 16.84 -6.85
N LYS A 345 17.60 17.16 -8.15
CA LYS A 345 17.79 18.53 -8.64
C LYS A 345 16.57 19.37 -8.25
N LYS A 346 16.81 20.61 -7.80
CA LYS A 346 15.76 21.62 -7.59
C LYS A 346 14.92 21.78 -8.86
N ASP A 347 13.61 21.97 -8.69
CA ASP A 347 12.63 22.18 -9.77
C ASP A 347 12.51 21.02 -10.77
N SER A 348 12.99 19.83 -10.42
CA SER A 348 12.90 18.65 -11.29
C SER A 348 11.55 17.97 -11.28
N PHE A 349 10.70 18.20 -10.28
CA PHE A 349 9.33 17.69 -10.27
C PHE A 349 8.42 18.60 -11.08
N VAL A 350 7.88 18.05 -12.17
CA VAL A 350 6.85 18.69 -13.01
C VAL A 350 5.54 17.94 -12.84
N SER A 351 4.41 18.64 -12.80
CA SER A 351 3.08 18.03 -12.69
C SER A 351 2.06 18.80 -13.50
N ILE A 352 1.10 18.08 -14.08
CA ILE A 352 -0.05 18.67 -14.78
C ILE A 352 -1.04 19.36 -13.83
N LEU A 353 -0.89 19.15 -12.52
CA LEU A 353 -1.78 19.70 -11.49
C LEU A 353 -1.41 21.12 -11.04
N ARG A 354 -0.27 21.64 -11.51
CA ARG A 354 0.28 22.93 -11.09
C ARG A 354 -0.48 24.10 -11.67
#